data_AF-A0A956N7J0-F1
#
_entry.id   AF-A0A956N7J0-F1
#
_cell.length_a   1.000
_cell.length_b   1.000
_cell.length_c   1.000
_cell.angle_alpha   90.00
_cell.angle_beta   90.00
_cell.angle_gamma   90.00
#
_symmetry.space_group_name_H-M   'P 1'
#
loop_
_entity.id
_entity.type
_entity.pdbx_description
1 polymer ?
#
loop_
_entity_poly.entity_id
_entity_poly.type
_entity_poly.pdbx_seq_one_letter_code
_entity_poly.pdbx_strand_id
1 'polypeptide(L)'
;MNALDRTVAGLVPRLPRPVVGLVAKRYIAGETLDSALATARSLNAANMSVTMDVLGENIRHLDEAARTVQLYQEVVERIHSSGVVGNVSVKLTHFGLKLSRDRCAENLRTLATTAERAGMFIRIDMEDSSTTSDTLGIFEGVREVYPNVGVVIQAYLRRSENDVRELARTGARVRVCKGIYREPLDIAFHDPEEIRRSFLRLVEILLEGGSHVAIATHDEKLVEGAYRLLDRIGPSVQGRYEFQMLLGVREALRDEIVAKGHPLRVYVPFGEQWYAYSVRRLRENPAIAGHVFRALLGLK
;
A
#
# COMPACT_ATOMS: atom_id res chain seq x y z
N MET A 1 -13.19 0.86 20.73
CA MET A 1 -13.36 -0.50 20.20
C MET A 1 -14.61 -1.09 20.84
N ASN A 2 -15.70 -1.26 20.09
CA ASN A 2 -16.98 -1.66 20.68
C ASN A 2 -17.07 -3.19 20.81
N ALA A 3 -17.94 -3.70 21.69
CA ALA A 3 -18.09 -5.14 21.94
C ALA A 3 -18.45 -5.95 20.67
N LEU A 4 -19.12 -5.28 19.72
CA LEU A 4 -19.51 -5.85 18.42
C LEU A 4 -18.28 -6.21 17.56
N ASP A 5 -17.29 -5.30 17.46
CA ASP A 5 -16.09 -5.51 16.62
C ASP A 5 -15.27 -6.71 17.10
N ARG A 6 -15.19 -6.90 18.43
CA ARG A 6 -14.51 -8.05 19.05
C ARG A 6 -15.23 -9.37 18.77
N THR A 7 -16.56 -9.34 18.80
CA THR A 7 -17.41 -10.52 18.56
C THR A 7 -17.34 -10.96 17.10
N VAL A 8 -17.44 -10.01 16.16
CA VAL A 8 -17.31 -10.28 14.72
C VAL A 8 -15.92 -10.83 14.39
N ALA A 9 -14.84 -10.21 14.89
CA ALA A 9 -13.48 -10.69 14.65
C ALA A 9 -13.22 -12.11 15.20
N GLY A 10 -13.89 -12.50 16.29
CA GLY A 10 -13.82 -13.85 16.86
C GLY A 10 -14.63 -14.92 16.09
N LEU A 11 -15.58 -14.50 15.27
CA LEU A 11 -16.45 -15.38 14.46
C LEU A 11 -15.88 -15.64 13.06
N VAL A 12 -15.14 -14.70 12.48
CA VAL A 12 -14.64 -14.83 11.09
C VAL A 12 -13.76 -16.07 10.86
N PRO A 13 -12.84 -16.48 11.76
CA PRO A 13 -12.08 -17.72 11.56
C PRO A 13 -12.93 -18.99 11.53
N ARG A 14 -14.20 -18.90 11.99
CA ARG A 14 -15.17 -20.00 11.99
C ARG A 14 -16.14 -19.96 10.82
N LEU A 15 -16.04 -18.95 9.93
CA LEU A 15 -16.87 -18.87 8.74
C LEU A 15 -16.34 -19.83 7.65
N PRO A 16 -17.22 -20.53 6.92
CA PRO A 16 -16.82 -21.38 5.81
C PRO A 16 -16.07 -20.58 4.73
N ARG A 17 -15.01 -21.15 4.16
CA ARG A 17 -14.19 -20.54 3.09
C ARG A 17 -15.02 -19.95 1.92
N PRO A 18 -16.12 -20.59 1.44
CA PRO A 18 -16.96 -19.99 0.40
C PRO A 18 -17.65 -18.67 0.81
N VAL A 19 -18.06 -18.56 2.07
CA VAL A 19 -18.71 -17.36 2.62
C VAL A 19 -17.72 -16.21 2.71
N VAL A 20 -16.52 -16.48 3.23
CA VAL A 20 -15.43 -15.49 3.27
C VAL A 20 -14.99 -15.10 1.86
N GLY A 21 -15.00 -16.05 0.92
CA GLY A 21 -14.70 -15.81 -0.49
C GLY A 21 -15.68 -14.86 -1.18
N LEU A 22 -16.98 -14.96 -0.88
CA LEU A 22 -18.00 -14.08 -1.45
C LEU A 22 -17.78 -12.61 -1.06
N VAL A 23 -17.32 -12.37 0.17
CA VAL A 23 -16.95 -11.04 0.69
C VAL A 23 -15.60 -10.59 0.13
N ALA A 24 -14.60 -11.48 0.14
CA ALA A 24 -13.24 -11.18 -0.27
C ALA A 24 -13.12 -10.85 -1.77
N LYS A 25 -13.98 -11.42 -2.62
CA LYS A 25 -14.02 -11.16 -4.07
C LYS A 25 -14.16 -9.68 -4.44
N ARG A 26 -14.75 -8.85 -3.56
CA ARG A 26 -14.84 -7.41 -3.79
C ARG A 26 -13.49 -6.70 -3.58
N TYR A 27 -12.64 -7.23 -2.72
CA TYR A 27 -11.42 -6.58 -2.24
C TYR A 27 -10.14 -7.20 -2.79
N ILE A 28 -10.23 -8.37 -3.43
CA ILE A 28 -9.12 -9.17 -3.94
C ILE A 28 -9.43 -9.56 -5.37
N ALA A 29 -8.45 -9.39 -6.25
CA ALA A 29 -8.62 -9.52 -7.70
C ALA A 29 -8.80 -10.96 -8.18
N GLY A 30 -8.51 -11.93 -7.31
CA GLY A 30 -8.57 -13.36 -7.58
C GLY A 30 -7.31 -14.08 -7.07
N GLU A 31 -7.25 -15.38 -7.34
CA GLU A 31 -6.13 -16.24 -6.93
C GLU A 31 -4.97 -16.21 -7.93
N THR A 32 -5.24 -15.85 -9.19
CA THR A 32 -4.27 -15.90 -10.29
C THR A 32 -3.87 -14.52 -10.79
N LEU A 33 -2.67 -14.42 -11.39
CA LEU A 33 -2.20 -13.22 -12.06
C LEU A 33 -3.13 -12.79 -13.20
N ASP A 34 -3.71 -13.73 -13.95
CA ASP A 34 -4.66 -13.42 -15.02
C ASP A 34 -5.92 -12.70 -14.50
N SER A 35 -6.44 -13.14 -13.36
CA SER A 35 -7.58 -12.49 -12.70
C SER A 35 -7.24 -11.06 -12.27
N ALA A 36 -6.02 -10.89 -11.76
CA ALA A 36 -5.51 -9.60 -11.34
C ALA A 36 -5.27 -8.65 -12.53
N LEU A 37 -4.77 -9.14 -13.66
CA LEU A 37 -4.63 -8.38 -14.90
C LEU A 37 -6.00 -8.00 -15.51
N ALA A 38 -7.00 -8.89 -15.47
CA ALA A 38 -8.35 -8.57 -15.92
C ALA A 38 -8.98 -7.43 -15.08
N THR A 39 -8.79 -7.49 -13.76
CA THR A 39 -9.18 -6.41 -12.84
C THR A 39 -8.44 -5.12 -13.17
N ALA A 40 -7.13 -5.19 -13.39
CA ALA A 40 -6.30 -4.03 -13.71
C ALA A 40 -6.72 -3.35 -15.03
N ARG A 41 -7.02 -4.11 -16.08
CA ARG A 41 -7.53 -3.57 -17.36
C ARG A 41 -8.86 -2.84 -17.18
N SER A 42 -9.76 -3.39 -16.37
CA SER A 42 -11.05 -2.75 -16.07
C SER A 42 -10.85 -1.42 -15.35
N LEU A 43 -9.92 -1.35 -14.40
CA LEU A 43 -9.55 -0.12 -13.69
C LEU A 43 -8.86 0.90 -14.61
N ASN A 44 -7.94 0.46 -15.47
CA ASN A 44 -7.29 1.33 -16.45
C ASN A 44 -8.29 1.92 -17.45
N ALA A 45 -9.28 1.14 -17.90
CA ALA A 45 -10.37 1.64 -18.75
C ALA A 45 -11.23 2.71 -18.06
N ALA A 46 -11.25 2.73 -16.72
CA ALA A 46 -11.88 3.75 -15.89
C ALA A 46 -10.91 4.87 -15.45
N ASN A 47 -9.81 5.08 -16.19
CA ASN A 47 -8.78 6.10 -15.93
C ASN A 47 -8.08 5.99 -14.56
N MET A 48 -8.04 4.79 -13.98
CA MET A 48 -7.31 4.50 -12.74
C MET A 48 -6.10 3.62 -13.04
N SER A 49 -4.92 4.01 -12.56
CA SER A 49 -3.74 3.15 -12.59
C SER A 49 -3.80 2.09 -11.48
N VAL A 50 -2.93 1.08 -11.51
CA VAL A 50 -2.91 0.03 -10.46
C VAL A 50 -1.56 -0.12 -9.77
N THR A 51 -1.57 -0.67 -8.56
CA THR A 51 -0.41 -1.29 -7.93
C THR A 51 -0.79 -2.72 -7.53
N MET A 52 -0.05 -3.71 -8.02
CA MET A 52 -0.33 -5.11 -7.74
C MET A 52 0.48 -5.58 -6.53
N ASP A 53 -0.19 -6.26 -5.60
CA ASP A 53 0.41 -6.87 -4.41
C ASP A 53 0.17 -8.37 -4.44
N VAL A 54 1.24 -9.14 -4.38
CA VAL A 54 1.15 -10.60 -4.28
C VAL A 54 0.91 -10.96 -2.82
N LEU A 55 -0.23 -11.59 -2.56
CA LEU A 55 -0.59 -12.08 -1.24
C LEU A 55 0.28 -13.28 -0.87
N GLY A 56 1.17 -13.05 0.10
CA GLY A 56 2.11 -14.04 0.62
C GLY A 56 2.04 -14.19 2.16
N GLU A 57 2.57 -15.32 2.62
CA GLU A 57 2.80 -15.69 4.00
C GLU A 57 4.21 -15.30 4.43
N ASN A 58 4.46 -15.35 5.73
CA ASN A 58 5.79 -15.07 6.28
C ASN A 58 6.75 -16.18 5.86
N ILE A 59 7.83 -15.80 5.17
CA ILE A 59 8.91 -16.72 4.80
C ILE A 59 9.75 -17.11 6.02
N ARG A 60 10.37 -18.29 5.98
CA ARG A 60 11.26 -18.80 7.04
C ARG A 60 12.66 -19.13 6.55
N HIS A 61 12.83 -19.30 5.24
CA HIS A 61 14.08 -19.65 4.59
C HIS A 61 14.39 -18.72 3.42
N LEU A 62 15.69 -18.54 3.11
CA LEU A 62 16.13 -17.61 2.06
C LEU A 62 15.77 -18.07 0.64
N ASP A 63 15.59 -19.37 0.41
CA ASP A 63 15.10 -19.91 -0.86
C ASP A 63 13.63 -19.53 -1.14
N GLU A 64 12.81 -19.33 -0.10
CA GLU A 64 11.46 -18.79 -0.23
C GLU A 64 11.48 -17.32 -0.68
N ALA A 65 12.46 -16.54 -0.19
CA ALA A 65 12.66 -15.16 -0.64
C ALA A 65 13.02 -15.11 -2.12
N ALA A 66 13.94 -15.97 -2.57
CA ALA A 66 14.34 -16.06 -3.98
C ALA A 66 13.16 -16.44 -4.90
N ARG A 67 12.33 -17.41 -4.49
CA ARG A 67 11.09 -17.76 -5.20
C ARG A 67 10.10 -16.60 -5.25
N THR A 68 10.01 -15.82 -4.17
CA THR A 68 9.13 -14.64 -4.14
C THR A 68 9.62 -13.55 -5.11
N VAL A 69 10.93 -13.33 -5.21
CA VAL A 69 11.50 -12.40 -6.21
C VAL A 69 11.16 -12.86 -7.62
N GLN A 70 11.32 -14.14 -7.95
CA GLN A 70 10.96 -14.70 -9.26
C GLN A 70 9.49 -14.46 -9.59
N LEU A 71 8.59 -14.68 -8.62
CA LEU A 71 7.16 -14.41 -8.79
C LEU A 71 6.90 -12.92 -9.08
N TYR A 72 7.56 -12.00 -8.37
CA TYR A 72 7.42 -10.58 -8.67
C TYR A 72 8.01 -10.18 -10.02
N GLN A 73 9.09 -10.82 -10.48
CA GLN A 73 9.64 -10.62 -11.82
C GLN A 73 8.65 -11.03 -12.90
N GLU A 74 7.99 -12.19 -12.74
CA GLU A 74 6.91 -12.62 -13.65
C GLU A 74 5.77 -11.59 -13.66
N VAL A 75 5.34 -11.10 -12.49
CA VAL A 75 4.28 -10.09 -12.40
C VAL A 75 4.67 -8.81 -13.14
N VAL A 76 5.91 -8.34 -13.00
CA VAL A 76 6.43 -7.16 -13.73
C VAL A 76 6.35 -7.36 -15.24
N GLU A 77 6.87 -8.49 -15.73
CA GLU A 77 6.90 -8.81 -17.16
C GLU A 77 5.48 -8.96 -17.74
N ARG A 78 4.57 -9.53 -16.97
CA ARG A 78 3.17 -9.72 -17.35
C ARG A 78 2.38 -8.41 -17.34
N ILE A 79 2.62 -7.50 -16.39
CA ILE A 79 2.08 -6.14 -16.44
C ILE A 79 2.55 -5.44 -17.72
N HIS A 80 3.86 -5.44 -17.97
CA HIS A 80 4.48 -4.79 -19.13
C HIS A 80 3.92 -5.32 -20.46
N SER A 81 3.97 -6.63 -20.68
CA SER A 81 3.50 -7.26 -21.93
C SER A 81 1.99 -7.14 -22.14
N SER A 82 1.21 -6.94 -21.08
CA SER A 82 -0.25 -6.79 -21.17
C SER A 82 -0.73 -5.36 -21.48
N GLY A 83 0.18 -4.37 -21.48
CA GLY A 83 -0.14 -2.95 -21.66
C GLY A 83 -0.86 -2.31 -20.47
N VAL A 84 -0.93 -2.99 -19.32
CA VAL A 84 -1.55 -2.46 -18.10
C VAL A 84 -0.71 -1.30 -17.56
N VAL A 85 -1.37 -0.18 -17.25
CA VAL A 85 -0.76 0.98 -16.58
C VAL A 85 -0.72 0.69 -15.08
N GLY A 86 0.41 0.17 -14.63
CA GLY A 86 0.57 -0.30 -13.26
C GLY A 86 2.00 -0.30 -12.72
N ASN A 87 2.11 -0.71 -11.46
CA ASN A 87 3.37 -1.02 -10.79
C ASN A 87 3.14 -2.15 -9.79
N VAL A 88 4.17 -2.51 -9.03
CA VAL A 88 4.06 -3.50 -7.93
C VAL A 88 4.34 -2.86 -6.58
N SER A 89 3.66 -3.35 -5.54
CA SER A 89 4.01 -3.11 -4.13
C SER A 89 4.59 -4.38 -3.53
N VAL A 90 5.71 -4.28 -2.81
CA VAL A 90 6.44 -5.41 -2.22
C VAL A 90 6.65 -5.21 -0.73
N LYS A 91 6.72 -6.30 0.03
CA LYS A 91 7.05 -6.30 1.46
C LYS A 91 8.44 -6.89 1.64
N LEU A 92 9.34 -6.18 2.32
CA LEU A 92 10.74 -6.62 2.43
C LEU A 92 10.89 -7.86 3.30
N THR A 93 9.96 -8.13 4.23
CA THR A 93 9.98 -9.40 4.97
C THR A 93 9.82 -10.60 4.04
N HIS A 94 9.05 -10.49 2.95
CA HIS A 94 8.96 -11.54 1.93
C HIS A 94 10.26 -11.68 1.11
N PHE A 95 11.16 -10.69 1.19
CA PHE A 95 12.43 -10.66 0.46
C PHE A 95 13.60 -11.07 1.36
N GLY A 96 13.33 -11.46 2.61
CA GLY A 96 14.35 -11.94 3.54
C GLY A 96 14.76 -10.93 4.60
N LEU A 97 14.06 -9.80 4.78
CA LEU A 97 14.47 -8.75 5.74
C LEU A 97 14.76 -9.29 7.15
N LYS A 98 13.90 -10.19 7.65
CA LYS A 98 14.02 -10.80 8.99
C LYS A 98 15.04 -11.94 9.06
N LEU A 99 15.64 -12.34 7.93
CA LEU A 99 16.60 -13.43 7.82
C LEU A 99 18.02 -12.91 7.51
N SER A 100 18.14 -11.99 6.55
CA SER A 100 19.40 -11.35 6.18
C SER A 100 19.12 -10.04 5.44
N ARG A 101 19.59 -8.92 6.00
CA ARG A 101 19.46 -7.59 5.38
C ARG A 101 20.17 -7.51 4.04
N ASP A 102 21.37 -8.09 3.93
CA ASP A 102 22.16 -8.08 2.70
C ASP A 102 21.46 -8.85 1.58
N ARG A 103 20.96 -10.06 1.87
CA ARG A 103 20.18 -10.84 0.89
C ARG A 103 18.88 -10.15 0.52
N CYS A 104 18.23 -9.48 1.47
CA CYS A 104 17.05 -8.66 1.17
C CYS A 104 17.36 -7.52 0.20
N ALA A 105 18.49 -6.82 0.38
CA ALA A 105 18.91 -5.76 -0.52
C ALA A 105 19.26 -6.30 -1.91
N GLU A 106 19.97 -7.43 -2.02
CA GLU A 106 20.26 -8.11 -3.29
C GLU A 106 18.97 -8.52 -4.04
N ASN A 107 18.01 -9.09 -3.31
CA ASN A 107 16.70 -9.48 -3.84
C ASN A 107 15.93 -8.27 -4.37
N LEU A 108 15.94 -7.15 -3.63
CA LEU A 108 15.31 -5.91 -4.08
C LEU A 108 15.99 -5.33 -5.33
N ARG A 109 17.33 -5.31 -5.40
CA ARG A 109 18.07 -4.86 -6.61
C ARG A 109 17.76 -5.73 -7.82
N THR A 110 17.62 -7.04 -7.61
CA THR A 110 17.23 -7.98 -8.67
C THR A 110 15.88 -7.61 -9.26
N LEU A 111 14.87 -7.39 -8.41
CA LEU A 111 13.56 -6.96 -8.89
C LEU A 111 13.60 -5.55 -9.52
N ALA A 112 14.34 -4.62 -8.92
CA ALA A 112 14.48 -3.25 -9.43
C ALA A 112 15.08 -3.22 -10.84
N THR A 113 16.05 -4.08 -11.13
CA THR A 113 16.62 -4.25 -12.47
C THR A 113 15.57 -4.73 -13.48
N THR A 114 14.73 -5.72 -13.10
CA THR A 114 13.64 -6.19 -13.96
C THR A 114 12.60 -5.10 -14.20
N ALA A 115 12.21 -4.37 -13.16
CA ALA A 115 11.25 -3.28 -13.26
C ALA A 115 11.78 -2.11 -14.11
N GLU A 116 13.06 -1.75 -13.99
CA GLU A 116 13.68 -0.72 -14.81
C GLU A 116 13.65 -1.06 -16.31
N ARG A 117 14.00 -2.30 -16.66
CA ARG A 117 13.91 -2.80 -18.05
C ARG A 117 12.49 -2.75 -18.61
N ALA A 118 11.49 -2.94 -17.74
CA ALA A 118 10.07 -2.83 -18.07
C ALA A 118 9.53 -1.38 -18.04
N GLY A 119 10.36 -0.38 -17.70
CA GLY A 119 9.95 1.02 -17.53
C GLY A 119 9.02 1.24 -16.33
N MET A 120 9.07 0.36 -15.33
CA MET A 120 8.10 0.27 -14.24
C MET A 120 8.69 0.71 -12.89
N PHE A 121 7.81 1.25 -12.05
CA PHE A 121 8.11 1.63 -10.67
C PHE A 121 7.91 0.44 -9.69
N ILE A 122 8.59 0.47 -8.55
CA ILE A 122 8.37 -0.45 -7.42
C ILE A 122 8.08 0.37 -6.16
N ARG A 123 7.02 0.01 -5.43
CA ARG A 123 6.78 0.50 -4.07
C ARG A 123 7.21 -0.53 -3.04
N ILE A 124 8.04 -0.13 -2.09
CA ILE A 124 8.29 -0.88 -0.87
C ILE A 124 7.21 -0.51 0.15
N ASP A 125 6.34 -1.46 0.48
CA ASP A 125 5.36 -1.32 1.55
C ASP A 125 6.03 -1.33 2.92
N MET A 126 5.54 -0.48 3.82
CA MET A 126 6.05 -0.38 5.18
C MET A 126 5.26 -1.30 6.10
N GLU A 127 5.98 -2.19 6.78
CA GLU A 127 5.44 -3.16 7.71
C GLU A 127 5.41 -2.58 9.14
N ASP A 128 5.45 -3.42 10.18
CA ASP A 128 5.41 -2.95 11.57
C ASP A 128 6.71 -2.24 11.98
N SER A 129 6.66 -1.51 13.11
CA SER A 129 7.74 -0.65 13.61
C SER A 129 9.08 -1.38 13.79
N SER A 130 9.08 -2.70 14.01
CA SER A 130 10.31 -3.50 14.12
C SER A 130 11.13 -3.55 12.84
N THR A 131 10.53 -3.22 11.69
CA THR A 131 11.17 -3.28 10.38
C THR A 131 11.44 -1.92 9.76
N THR A 132 10.92 -0.82 10.35
CA THR A 132 10.94 0.51 9.71
C THR A 132 12.34 1.00 9.40
N SER A 133 13.25 0.95 10.38
CA SER A 133 14.62 1.45 10.18
C SER A 133 15.38 0.64 9.12
N ASP A 134 15.23 -0.68 9.12
CA ASP A 134 15.92 -1.55 8.16
C ASP A 134 15.36 -1.38 6.75
N THR A 135 14.04 -1.21 6.63
CA THR A 135 13.38 -0.92 5.37
C THR A 135 13.86 0.40 4.77
N LEU A 136 13.99 1.47 5.58
CA LEU A 136 14.48 2.75 5.10
C LEU A 136 15.96 2.68 4.69
N GLY A 137 16.82 2.02 5.48
CA GLY A 137 18.24 1.88 5.14
C GLY A 137 18.47 1.08 3.85
N ILE A 138 17.72 -0.03 3.64
CA ILE A 138 17.78 -0.78 2.39
C ILE A 138 17.25 0.06 1.22
N PHE A 139 16.13 0.76 1.42
CA PHE A 139 15.54 1.62 0.41
C PHE A 139 16.53 2.69 -0.07
N GLU A 140 17.19 3.40 0.84
CA GLU A 140 18.16 4.43 0.52
C GLU A 140 19.31 3.88 -0.33
N GLY A 141 19.95 2.80 0.13
CA GLY A 141 21.07 2.18 -0.60
C GLY A 141 20.70 1.54 -1.94
N VAL A 142 19.45 1.10 -2.14
CA VAL A 142 18.99 0.62 -3.46
C VAL A 142 18.62 1.78 -4.37
N ARG A 143 17.96 2.81 -3.85
CA ARG A 143 17.49 3.94 -4.65
C ARG A 143 18.61 4.75 -5.29
N GLU A 144 19.79 4.80 -4.68
CA GLU A 144 20.98 5.45 -5.26
C GLU A 144 21.29 4.95 -6.68
N VAL A 145 21.04 3.67 -6.94
CA VAL A 145 21.22 3.04 -8.26
C VAL A 145 19.90 2.96 -9.02
N TYR A 146 18.78 2.74 -8.32
CA TYR A 146 17.47 2.48 -8.93
C TYR A 146 16.44 3.56 -8.55
N PRO A 147 16.36 4.68 -9.29
CA PRO A 147 15.44 5.79 -8.99
C PRO A 147 13.95 5.42 -9.17
N ASN A 148 13.66 4.28 -9.80
CA ASN A 148 12.33 3.70 -9.96
C ASN A 148 11.82 2.96 -8.72
N VAL A 149 12.51 3.05 -7.58
CA VAL A 149 12.08 2.50 -6.29
C VAL A 149 11.58 3.62 -5.37
N GLY A 150 10.49 3.39 -4.65
CA GLY A 150 9.98 4.30 -3.61
C GLY A 150 9.47 3.55 -2.39
N VAL A 151 9.21 4.28 -1.30
CA VAL A 151 8.88 3.69 0.01
C VAL A 151 7.55 4.19 0.59
N VAL A 152 6.98 3.47 1.55
CA VAL A 152 5.79 3.91 2.31
C VAL A 152 6.22 4.52 3.65
N ILE A 153 5.51 5.55 4.11
CA ILE A 153 5.59 6.10 5.48
C ILE A 153 4.20 6.08 6.14
N GLN A 154 4.18 5.79 7.43
CA GLN A 154 2.97 5.62 8.23
C GLN A 154 2.76 6.81 9.17
N ALA A 155 1.76 7.64 8.91
CA ALA A 155 1.53 8.91 9.61
C ALA A 155 1.27 8.79 11.11
N TYR A 156 0.84 7.63 11.59
CA TYR A 156 0.62 7.40 13.02
C TYR A 156 1.90 7.25 13.85
N LEU A 157 3.09 7.05 13.25
CA LEU A 157 4.32 6.89 14.02
C LEU A 157 4.90 8.26 14.35
N ARG A 158 5.33 8.44 15.60
CA ARG A 158 5.94 9.69 16.07
C ARG A 158 7.25 10.02 15.35
N ARG A 159 7.98 9.00 14.88
CA ARG A 159 9.22 9.16 14.10
C ARG A 159 9.02 9.70 12.68
N SER A 160 7.83 9.56 12.11
CA SER A 160 7.62 9.72 10.67
C SER A 160 7.86 11.13 10.14
N GLU A 161 7.69 12.17 10.96
CA GLU A 161 8.03 13.54 10.52
C GLU A 161 9.53 13.68 10.22
N ASN A 162 10.39 13.08 11.05
CA ASN A 162 11.83 13.10 10.81
C ASN A 162 12.18 12.28 9.56
N ASP A 163 11.61 11.08 9.45
CA ASP A 163 11.85 10.21 8.28
C ASP A 163 11.45 10.92 6.97
N VAL A 164 10.29 11.60 6.90
CA VAL A 164 9.89 12.31 5.67
C VAL A 164 10.73 13.53 5.37
N ARG A 165 11.30 14.20 6.38
CA ARG A 165 12.20 15.36 6.14
C ARG A 165 13.48 14.91 5.43
N GLU A 166 14.03 13.76 5.80
CA GLU A 166 15.18 13.18 5.11
C GLU A 166 14.81 12.73 3.69
N LEU A 167 13.69 12.02 3.54
CA LEU A 167 13.19 11.58 2.23
C LEU A 167 12.89 12.76 1.29
N ALA A 168 12.36 13.85 1.82
CA ALA A 168 12.07 15.06 1.08
C ALA A 168 13.33 15.67 0.46
N ARG A 169 14.44 15.75 1.22
CA ARG A 169 15.73 16.31 0.72
C ARG A 169 16.28 15.59 -0.50
N THR A 170 15.98 14.29 -0.62
CA THR A 170 16.47 13.47 -1.74
C THR A 170 15.46 13.36 -2.87
N GLY A 171 14.28 14.01 -2.79
CA GLY A 171 13.22 13.91 -3.79
C GLY A 171 12.62 12.50 -3.92
N ALA A 172 12.60 11.73 -2.84
CA ALA A 172 12.11 10.36 -2.86
C ALA A 172 10.65 10.28 -3.32
N ARG A 173 10.29 9.19 -4.02
CA ARG A 173 8.87 8.90 -4.29
C ARG A 173 8.31 8.24 -3.04
N VAL A 174 7.34 8.84 -2.36
CA VAL A 174 6.84 8.37 -1.07
C VAL A 174 5.33 8.15 -1.10
N ARG A 175 4.84 7.04 -0.55
CA ARG A 175 3.42 6.83 -0.26
C ARG A 175 3.19 7.12 1.21
N VAL A 176 2.27 8.03 1.52
CA VAL A 176 1.85 8.29 2.91
C VAL A 176 0.54 7.55 3.16
N CYS A 177 0.52 6.69 4.19
CA CYS A 177 -0.69 6.06 4.71
C CYS A 177 -0.85 6.39 6.19
N LYS A 178 -1.98 6.05 6.82
CA LYS A 178 -2.15 6.24 8.27
C LYS A 178 -1.23 5.32 9.09
N GLY A 179 -1.10 4.06 8.66
CA GLY A 179 -0.60 2.97 9.51
C GLY A 179 -1.72 2.00 9.86
N ILE A 180 -1.40 0.71 9.95
CA ILE A 180 -2.37 -0.38 10.13
C ILE A 180 -2.01 -1.38 11.23
N TYR A 181 -0.76 -1.36 11.70
CA TYR A 181 -0.29 -2.27 12.75
C TYR A 181 -0.71 -1.74 14.12
N ARG A 182 -0.67 -2.62 15.13
CA ARG A 182 -0.93 -2.22 16.52
C ARG A 182 0.39 -1.88 17.18
N GLU A 183 0.64 -0.59 17.31
CA GLU A 183 1.87 -0.04 17.89
C GLU A 183 1.59 0.58 19.26
N PRO A 184 2.53 0.53 20.20
CA PRO A 184 2.36 1.13 21.53
C PRO A 184 2.33 2.67 21.48
N LEU A 185 1.72 3.28 22.52
CA LEU A 185 1.44 4.73 22.60
C LEU A 185 2.70 5.62 22.65
N ASP A 186 3.80 5.05 23.13
CA ASP A 186 5.12 5.69 23.21
C ASP A 186 5.72 5.94 21.82
N ILE A 187 5.38 5.12 20.82
CA ILE A 187 5.89 5.28 19.45
C ILE A 187 4.82 5.70 18.43
N ALA A 188 3.53 5.58 18.76
CA ALA A 188 2.43 5.88 17.84
C ALA A 188 1.32 6.74 18.44
N PHE A 189 0.74 7.61 17.61
CA PHE A 189 -0.51 8.31 17.88
C PHE A 189 -1.68 7.33 17.78
N HIS A 190 -2.59 7.37 18.76
CA HIS A 190 -3.83 6.58 18.73
C HIS A 190 -5.06 7.45 18.50
N ASP A 191 -4.98 8.76 18.76
CA ASP A 191 -6.07 9.69 18.50
C ASP A 191 -6.27 9.87 16.98
N PRO A 192 -7.49 9.63 16.44
CA PRO A 192 -7.73 9.74 15.02
C PRO A 192 -7.48 11.14 14.43
N GLU A 193 -7.72 12.22 15.18
CA GLU A 193 -7.48 13.58 14.69
C GLU A 193 -5.98 13.92 14.71
N GLU A 194 -5.22 13.45 15.70
CA GLU A 194 -3.74 13.51 15.68
C GLU A 194 -3.16 12.79 14.47
N ILE A 195 -3.63 11.58 14.17
CA ILE A 195 -3.19 10.82 12.99
C ILE A 195 -3.51 11.59 11.70
N ARG A 196 -4.70 12.22 11.61
CA ARG A 196 -5.06 13.03 10.44
C ARG A 196 -4.18 14.26 10.28
N ARG A 197 -3.90 14.98 11.38
CA ARG A 197 -3.01 16.15 11.38
C ARG A 197 -1.60 15.75 10.94
N SER A 198 -1.07 14.67 11.53
CA SER A 198 0.22 14.10 11.14
C SER A 198 0.22 13.75 9.65
N PHE A 199 -0.79 13.03 9.16
CA PHE A 199 -0.87 12.63 7.75
C PHE A 199 -0.75 13.81 6.78
N LEU A 200 -1.56 14.87 6.97
CA LEU A 200 -1.52 16.04 6.09
C LEU A 200 -0.19 16.80 6.21
N ARG A 201 0.38 16.85 7.42
CA ARG A 201 1.71 17.44 7.67
C ARG A 201 2.82 16.70 6.92
N LEU A 202 2.81 15.37 6.91
CA LEU A 202 3.80 14.58 6.18
C LEU A 202 3.66 14.78 4.66
N VAL A 203 2.43 14.82 4.15
CA VAL A 203 2.17 15.09 2.72
C VAL A 203 2.68 16.48 2.33
N GLU A 204 2.43 17.50 3.16
CA GLU A 204 2.92 18.87 2.96
C GLU A 204 4.44 18.91 2.87
N ILE A 205 5.15 18.36 3.87
CA ILE A 205 6.63 18.36 3.92
C ILE A 205 7.23 17.73 2.65
N LEU A 206 6.67 16.60 2.21
CA LEU A 206 7.16 15.90 1.02
C LEU A 206 6.90 16.70 -0.26
N LEU A 207 5.70 17.26 -0.43
CA LEU A 207 5.34 18.03 -1.62
C LEU A 207 6.16 19.33 -1.73
N GLU A 208 6.32 20.06 -0.62
CA GLU A 208 7.15 21.27 -0.57
C GLU A 208 8.63 20.95 -0.79
N GLY A 209 9.09 19.79 -0.33
CA GLY A 209 10.45 19.30 -0.57
C GLY A 209 10.71 18.70 -1.96
N GLY A 210 9.79 18.82 -2.92
CA GLY A 210 10.02 18.37 -4.29
C GLY A 210 9.70 16.87 -4.55
N SER A 211 9.30 16.11 -3.54
CA SER A 211 9.02 14.67 -3.67
C SER A 211 7.76 14.39 -4.49
N HIS A 212 7.68 13.17 -5.05
CA HIS A 212 6.44 12.64 -5.62
C HIS A 212 5.65 11.89 -4.54
N VAL A 213 4.41 12.31 -4.26
CA VAL A 213 3.64 11.81 -3.11
C VAL A 213 2.41 11.03 -3.52
N ALA A 214 2.34 9.78 -3.09
CA ALA A 214 1.13 8.96 -3.16
C ALA A 214 0.31 9.14 -1.87
N ILE A 215 -0.83 9.81 -1.98
CA ILE A 215 -1.75 10.13 -0.87
C ILE A 215 -2.70 8.92 -0.68
N ALA A 216 -2.29 7.95 0.15
CA ALA A 216 -3.01 6.69 0.31
C ALA A 216 -4.00 6.74 1.48
N THR A 217 -5.27 7.03 1.17
CA THR A 217 -6.34 7.18 2.17
C THR A 217 -7.72 6.95 1.59
N HIS A 218 -8.65 6.45 2.41
CA HIS A 218 -10.09 6.39 2.15
C HIS A 218 -10.90 7.33 3.06
N ASP A 219 -10.21 8.15 3.85
CA ASP A 219 -10.82 9.10 4.77
C ASP A 219 -11.17 10.38 4.03
N GLU A 220 -12.47 10.66 3.88
CA GLU A 220 -12.99 11.85 3.20
C GLU A 220 -12.40 13.15 3.77
N LYS A 221 -12.21 13.25 5.10
CA LYS A 221 -11.59 14.44 5.70
C LYS A 221 -10.15 14.65 5.23
N LEU A 222 -9.42 13.55 5.00
CA LEU A 222 -8.05 13.61 4.47
C LEU A 222 -8.02 13.88 2.97
N VAL A 223 -8.98 13.38 2.20
CA VAL A 223 -9.13 13.72 0.78
C VAL A 223 -9.40 15.21 0.62
N GLU A 224 -10.37 15.75 1.35
CA GLU A 224 -10.68 17.19 1.37
C GLU A 224 -9.51 18.03 1.93
N GLY A 225 -8.82 17.54 2.95
CA GLY A 225 -7.61 18.16 3.47
C GLY A 225 -6.49 18.20 2.41
N ALA A 226 -6.32 17.13 1.65
CA ALA A 226 -5.35 17.05 0.56
C ALA A 226 -5.71 17.99 -0.59
N TYR A 227 -6.98 18.12 -0.97
CA TYR A 227 -7.39 19.11 -1.98
C TYR A 227 -6.99 20.53 -1.58
N ARG A 228 -7.35 20.96 -0.38
CA ARG A 228 -6.96 22.28 0.14
C ARG A 228 -5.43 22.46 0.19
N LEU A 229 -4.70 21.41 0.53
CA LEU A 229 -3.24 21.42 0.55
C LEU A 229 -2.66 21.61 -0.86
N LEU A 230 -3.15 20.85 -1.84
CA LEU A 230 -2.73 20.92 -3.23
C LEU A 230 -3.03 22.30 -3.83
N ASP A 231 -4.23 22.83 -3.59
CA ASP A 231 -4.63 24.17 -4.04
C ASP A 231 -3.75 25.26 -3.44
N ARG A 232 -3.40 25.14 -2.15
CA ARG A 232 -2.53 26.10 -1.46
C ARG A 232 -1.10 26.08 -1.97
N ILE A 233 -0.52 24.89 -2.21
CA ILE A 233 0.84 24.79 -2.76
C ILE A 233 0.87 25.21 -4.23
N GLY A 234 -0.24 25.02 -4.95
CA GLY A 234 -0.44 25.51 -6.30
C GLY A 234 0.20 24.64 -7.39
N PRO A 235 0.36 25.17 -8.61
CA PRO A 235 0.70 24.37 -9.80
C PRO A 235 2.02 23.59 -9.72
N SER A 236 2.93 23.97 -8.82
CA SER A 236 4.23 23.32 -8.66
C SER A 236 4.13 21.83 -8.29
N VAL A 237 3.01 21.35 -7.73
CA VAL A 237 2.80 19.94 -7.39
C VAL A 237 2.17 19.12 -8.53
N GLN A 238 1.81 19.74 -9.65
CA GLN A 238 1.24 19.02 -10.78
C GLN A 238 2.21 17.94 -11.29
N GLY A 239 1.70 16.71 -11.47
CA GLY A 239 2.52 15.55 -11.84
C GLY A 239 3.39 14.98 -10.71
N ARG A 240 3.34 15.56 -9.51
CA ARG A 240 4.10 15.10 -8.32
C ARG A 240 3.21 14.47 -7.25
N TYR A 241 1.96 14.15 -7.55
CA TYR A 241 1.11 13.42 -6.64
C TYR A 241 0.14 12.47 -7.34
N GLU A 242 -0.38 11.51 -6.59
CA GLU A 242 -1.55 10.72 -6.94
C GLU A 242 -2.30 10.32 -5.66
N PHE A 243 -3.62 10.16 -5.74
CA PHE A 243 -4.40 9.51 -4.69
C PHE A 243 -4.28 8.00 -4.82
N GLN A 244 -4.30 7.29 -3.70
CA GLN A 244 -4.31 5.83 -3.73
C GLN A 244 -5.35 5.22 -2.80
N MET A 245 -6.04 4.20 -3.29
CA MET A 245 -7.09 3.49 -2.55
C MET A 245 -7.03 1.98 -2.81
N LEU A 246 -7.40 1.19 -1.81
CA LEU A 246 -7.59 -0.25 -1.95
C LEU A 246 -8.75 -0.60 -2.92
N LEU A 247 -8.61 -1.72 -3.61
CA LEU A 247 -9.66 -2.36 -4.39
C LEU A 247 -10.92 -2.60 -3.52
N GLY A 248 -12.10 -2.39 -4.09
CA GLY A 248 -13.39 -2.61 -3.40
C GLY A 248 -13.78 -1.64 -2.29
N VAL A 249 -12.91 -0.70 -1.90
CA VAL A 249 -13.16 0.21 -0.76
C VAL A 249 -13.53 1.61 -1.25
N ARG A 250 -14.66 2.13 -0.76
CA ARG A 250 -15.15 3.51 -1.01
C ARG A 250 -15.11 3.89 -2.50
N GLU A 251 -15.65 3.02 -3.36
CA GLU A 251 -15.51 3.13 -4.82
C GLU A 251 -16.09 4.44 -5.36
N ALA A 252 -17.22 4.89 -4.83
CA ALA A 252 -17.82 6.18 -5.19
C ALA A 252 -16.88 7.38 -4.93
N LEU A 253 -16.05 7.33 -3.87
CA LEU A 253 -15.07 8.37 -3.59
C LEU A 253 -13.91 8.32 -4.59
N ARG A 254 -13.53 7.14 -5.09
CA ARG A 254 -12.54 7.03 -6.18
C ARG A 254 -13.06 7.68 -7.45
N ASP A 255 -14.31 7.37 -7.80
CA ASP A 255 -14.96 7.91 -8.99
C ASP A 255 -15.07 9.44 -8.89
N GLU A 256 -15.37 9.98 -7.71
CA GLU A 256 -15.36 11.42 -7.45
C GLU A 256 -13.97 12.04 -7.62
N ILE A 257 -12.92 11.43 -7.06
CA ILE A 257 -11.54 11.92 -7.18
C ILE A 257 -11.11 11.98 -8.66
N VAL A 258 -11.40 10.93 -9.42
CA VAL A 258 -11.10 10.85 -10.86
C VAL A 258 -11.93 11.87 -11.65
N ALA A 259 -13.21 12.03 -11.34
CA ALA A 259 -14.08 13.01 -12.01
C ALA A 259 -13.63 14.46 -11.77
N LYS A 260 -13.02 14.75 -10.61
CA LYS A 260 -12.36 16.03 -10.30
C LYS A 260 -11.01 16.21 -11.02
N GLY A 261 -10.56 15.23 -11.81
CA GLY A 261 -9.33 15.31 -12.61
C GLY A 261 -8.05 14.94 -11.86
N HIS A 262 -8.14 14.40 -10.65
CA HIS A 262 -6.96 13.99 -9.90
C HIS A 262 -6.51 12.56 -10.29
N PRO A 263 -5.20 12.31 -10.43
CA PRO A 263 -4.68 10.98 -10.72
C PRO A 263 -4.94 10.04 -9.54
N LEU A 264 -5.43 8.84 -9.85
CA LEU A 264 -5.74 7.81 -8.85
C LEU A 264 -5.12 6.46 -9.21
N ARG A 265 -4.59 5.79 -8.18
CA ARG A 265 -4.09 4.41 -8.26
C ARG A 265 -4.85 3.50 -7.33
N VAL A 266 -5.27 2.34 -7.83
CA VAL A 266 -5.91 1.30 -7.02
C VAL A 266 -4.90 0.23 -6.61
N TYR A 267 -4.88 -0.11 -5.32
CA TYR A 267 -4.11 -1.22 -4.78
C TYR A 267 -4.88 -2.52 -4.95
N VAL A 268 -4.34 -3.42 -5.76
CA VAL A 268 -4.97 -4.64 -6.26
C VAL A 268 -4.24 -5.86 -5.68
N PRO A 269 -4.70 -6.38 -4.53
CA PRO A 269 -4.14 -7.61 -3.97
C PRO A 269 -4.66 -8.83 -4.74
N PHE A 270 -3.80 -9.84 -4.93
CA PHE A 270 -4.16 -11.11 -5.56
C PHE A 270 -3.27 -12.25 -5.07
N GLY A 271 -3.71 -13.49 -5.26
CA GLY A 271 -2.93 -14.69 -4.93
C GLY A 271 -3.72 -15.74 -4.16
N GLU A 272 -3.23 -16.97 -4.18
CA GLU A 272 -3.88 -18.14 -3.56
C GLU A 272 -4.10 -17.99 -2.05
N GLN A 273 -3.26 -17.17 -1.39
CA GLN A 273 -3.27 -16.98 0.06
C GLN A 273 -4.23 -15.87 0.53
N TRP A 274 -5.20 -15.50 -0.30
CA TRP A 274 -6.21 -14.48 0.00
C TRP A 274 -6.98 -14.73 1.31
N TYR A 275 -7.23 -16.00 1.64
CA TYR A 275 -7.95 -16.36 2.85
C TYR A 275 -7.13 -16.06 4.10
N ALA A 276 -5.87 -16.51 4.13
CA ALA A 276 -4.94 -16.25 5.22
C ALA A 276 -4.72 -14.74 5.40
N TYR A 277 -4.56 -14.01 4.30
CA TYR A 277 -4.48 -12.55 4.30
C TYR A 277 -5.71 -11.90 4.93
N SER A 278 -6.92 -12.30 4.50
CA SER A 278 -8.18 -11.75 4.98
C SER A 278 -8.35 -11.96 6.49
N VAL A 279 -8.05 -13.18 6.97
CA VAL A 279 -8.10 -13.51 8.41
C VAL A 279 -7.07 -12.70 9.20
N ARG A 280 -5.83 -12.58 8.69
CA ARG A 280 -4.76 -11.80 9.35
C ARG A 280 -5.14 -10.33 9.48
N ARG A 281 -5.63 -9.69 8.42
CA ARG A 281 -6.08 -8.28 8.46
C ARG A 281 -7.19 -8.03 9.48
N LEU A 282 -8.13 -8.96 9.62
CA LEU A 282 -9.19 -8.85 10.61
C LEU A 282 -8.69 -9.02 12.05
N ARG A 283 -7.69 -9.87 12.27
CA ARG A 283 -7.05 -10.02 13.59
C ARG A 283 -6.22 -8.78 13.96
N GLU A 284 -5.41 -8.31 13.03
CA GLU A 284 -4.53 -7.15 13.21
C GLU A 284 -5.36 -5.88 13.48
N ASN A 285 -6.47 -5.69 12.77
CA ASN A 285 -7.36 -4.56 13.00
C ASN A 285 -8.85 -4.96 12.95
N PRO A 286 -9.46 -5.33 14.09
CA PRO A 286 -10.87 -5.71 14.20
C PRO A 286 -11.85 -4.62 13.76
N ALA A 287 -11.44 -3.35 13.77
CA ALA A 287 -12.28 -2.28 13.24
C ALA A 287 -12.51 -2.43 11.73
N ILE A 288 -11.57 -3.04 11.00
CA ILE A 288 -11.76 -3.42 9.58
C ILE A 288 -12.92 -4.40 9.46
N ALA A 289 -13.10 -5.31 10.43
CA ALA A 289 -14.24 -6.23 10.44
C ALA A 289 -15.58 -5.50 10.53
N GLY A 290 -15.67 -4.46 11.37
CA GLY A 290 -16.85 -3.60 11.47
C GLY A 290 -17.14 -2.83 10.17
N HIS A 291 -16.11 -2.36 9.47
CA HIS A 291 -16.26 -1.67 8.19
C HIS A 291 -16.70 -2.62 7.06
N VAL A 292 -16.09 -3.81 6.98
CA VAL A 292 -16.48 -4.88 6.03
C VAL A 292 -17.90 -5.35 6.31
N PHE A 293 -18.28 -5.52 7.58
CA PHE A 293 -19.62 -5.93 7.99
C PHE A 293 -20.69 -4.89 7.64
N ARG A 294 -20.42 -3.59 7.85
CA ARG A 294 -21.35 -2.51 7.40
C ARG A 294 -21.48 -2.47 5.88
N ALA A 295 -20.38 -2.64 5.16
CA ALA A 295 -20.38 -2.73 3.70
C ALA A 295 -21.18 -3.93 3.18
N LEU A 296 -21.18 -5.07 3.89
CA LEU A 296 -21.99 -6.25 3.57
C LEU A 296 -23.49 -6.04 3.80
N LEU A 297 -23.85 -5.20 4.78
CA LEU A 297 -25.25 -4.88 5.10
C LEU A 297 -25.78 -3.66 4.33
N GLY A 298 -24.99 -3.03 3.46
CA GLY A 298 -25.38 -1.81 2.75
C GLY A 298 -25.58 -0.60 3.66
N LEU A 299 -25.04 -0.64 4.89
CA LEU A 299 -25.15 0.43 5.87
C LEU A 299 -23.96 1.39 5.65
N LYS A 300 -24.25 2.68 5.40
CA LYS A 300 -23.22 3.72 5.17
C LYS A 300 -22.34 3.96 6.40
#